data_AF-A0A8T4D0H1-F1
#
_entry.id   AF-A0A8T4D0H1-F1
#
_cell.length_a   1.000
_cell.length_b   1.000
_cell.length_c   1.000
_cell.angle_alpha   90.00
_cell.angle_beta   90.00
_cell.angle_gamma   90.00
#
_symmetry.space_group_name_H-M   'P 1'
#
loop_
_entity.id
_entity.type
_entity.pdbx_description
1 polymer ?
#
loop_
_entity_poly.entity_id
_entity_poly.type
_entity_poly.pdbx_seq_one_letter_code
_entity_poly.pdbx_strand_id
1 'polypeptide(L)' 'MSRYIILEIGKSAYTEFKKKSGDFEETCDAILVDDLDADSKEDAYNQMFSKEEHSDKDFDQLVVLEVV' A
#
# COMPACT_ATOMS: atom_id res chain seq x y z
N MET A 1 9.33 0.13 -18.20
CA MET A 1 8.89 0.55 -16.87
C MET A 1 7.48 1.08 -16.95
N SER A 2 6.57 0.33 -16.34
CA SER A 2 5.18 0.72 -16.11
C SER A 2 5.08 1.27 -14.69
N ARG A 3 4.15 2.20 -14.47
CA ARG A 3 3.87 2.72 -13.12
C ARG A 3 2.90 1.76 -12.42
N TYR A 4 3.21 1.40 -11.18
CA TYR A 4 2.37 0.57 -10.32
C TYR A 4 1.94 1.34 -9.09
N ILE A 5 0.72 1.07 -8.63
CA ILE A 5 0.22 1.52 -7.34
C ILE A 5 -0.02 0.30 -6.44
N ILE A 6 0.42 0.42 -5.19
CA ILE A 6 0.18 -0.58 -4.15
C ILE A 6 -0.88 -0.02 -3.20
N LEU A 7 -1.98 -0.75 -3.08
CA LEU A 7 -3.09 -0.43 -2.19
C LEU A 7 -3.15 -1.46 -1.06
N GLU A 8 -3.43 -1.02 0.16
CA GLU A 8 -3.74 -1.90 1.28
C GLU A 8 -5.24 -1.87 1.58
N ILE A 9 -5.81 -3.05 1.79
CA ILE A 9 -7.19 -3.25 2.21
C ILE A 9 -7.17 -4.04 3.50
N GLY A 10 -7.59 -3.44 4.61
CA GLY A 10 -7.64 -4.16 5.88
C GLY A 10 -7.59 -3.25 7.10
N LYS A 11 -7.79 -3.84 8.27
CA LYS A 11 -7.85 -3.16 9.58
C LYS A 11 -6.52 -2.49 9.95
N SER A 12 -5.41 -3.06 9.53
CA SER A 12 -4.05 -2.56 9.74
C SER A 12 -3.83 -1.26 8.96
N ALA A 13 -4.28 -1.19 7.70
CA ALA A 13 -4.32 0.02 6.88
C ALA A 13 -5.02 1.20 7.58
N TYR A 14 -6.20 0.96 8.17
CA TYR A 14 -6.95 2.00 8.90
C TYR A 14 -6.22 2.48 10.15
N THR A 15 -5.46 1.62 10.82
CA THR A 15 -4.71 1.98 12.03
C THR A 15 -3.58 2.94 11.70
N GLU A 16 -2.93 2.78 10.55
CA GLU A 16 -1.92 3.73 10.05
C GLU A 16 -2.53 5.05 9.57
N PHE A 17 -3.65 5.00 8.85
CA PHE A 17 -4.38 6.21 8.45
C PHE A 17 -4.87 7.00 9.68
N LYS A 18 -5.33 6.30 10.72
CA LYS A 18 -5.76 6.87 12.00
C LYS A 18 -4.66 7.62 12.73
N LYS A 19 -3.40 7.15 12.69
CA LYS A 19 -2.27 7.92 13.23
C LYS A 19 -2.12 9.28 12.54
N LYS A 20 -2.57 9.41 11.28
CA LYS A 20 -2.46 10.63 10.49
C LYS A 20 -3.70 11.54 10.55
N SER A 21 -4.93 11.02 10.73
CA SER A 21 -6.16 11.79 10.44
C SER A 21 -7.28 11.86 11.51
N GLY A 22 -7.19 11.19 12.66
CA GLY A 22 -7.96 11.55 13.86
C GLY A 22 -9.46 11.20 13.98
N ASP A 23 -10.24 11.05 12.89
CA ASP A 23 -11.68 10.68 12.95
C ASP A 23 -11.97 9.32 12.28
N PHE A 24 -12.89 8.53 12.87
CA PHE A 24 -13.17 7.14 12.50
C PHE A 24 -14.57 6.99 11.88
N GLU A 25 -14.60 6.66 10.59
CA GLU A 25 -15.75 6.03 9.93
C GLU A 25 -15.23 4.75 9.23
N GLU A 26 -15.85 3.60 9.50
CA GLU A 26 -15.51 2.35 8.80
C GLU A 26 -15.99 2.46 7.35
N THR A 27 -15.07 2.71 6.43
CA THR A 27 -15.33 2.57 5.00
C THR A 27 -14.78 1.25 4.49
N CYS A 28 -15.20 0.80 3.30
CA CYS A 28 -14.62 -0.38 2.64
C CYS A 28 -13.49 0.04 1.68
N ASP A 29 -12.77 1.11 2.00
CA ASP A 29 -11.86 1.78 1.08
C ASP A 29 -10.47 1.16 1.11
N ALA A 30 -9.80 1.18 -0.04
CA ALA A 30 -8.40 0.81 -0.14
C ALA A 30 -7.53 2.06 0.10
N ILE A 31 -6.44 1.91 0.87
CA ILE A 31 -5.51 2.99 1.15
C ILE A 31 -4.31 2.87 0.23
N LEU A 32 -3.89 3.98 -0.39
CA LEU A 32 -2.65 4.03 -1.16
C LEU A 32 -1.45 3.91 -0.21
N VAL A 33 -0.67 2.86 -0.39
CA VAL A 33 0.57 2.63 0.38
C VAL A 33 1.75 3.26 -0.32
N ASP A 34 1.89 3.00 -1.62
CA ASP A 34 3.05 3.39 -2.39
C ASP A 34 2.74 3.46 -3.89
N ASP A 35 3.51 4.27 -4.61
CA ASP A 35 3.49 4.37 -6.06
C ASP A 35 4.91 4.38 -6.61
N LEU A 36 5.21 3.47 -7.54
CA LEU A 36 6.56 3.33 -8.07
C LEU A 36 6.58 2.75 -9.48
N ASP A 37 7.69 2.99 -10.17
CA ASP A 37 7.96 2.40 -11.48
C ASP A 37 8.64 1.04 -11.32
N ALA A 38 8.10 0.02 -11.99
CA ALA A 38 8.65 -1.32 -11.98
C ALA A 38 8.50 -1.97 -13.36
N ASP A 39 9.23 -3.07 -13.58
CA ASP A 39 9.12 -3.83 -14.83
C ASP A 39 8.08 -4.95 -14.74
N SER A 40 7.58 -5.26 -13.54
CA SER A 40 6.48 -6.21 -13.32
C SER A 40 5.78 -5.97 -11.97
N LYS A 41 4.61 -6.60 -11.77
CA LYS A 41 3.91 -6.59 -10.48
C LYS A 41 4.72 -7.20 -9.34
N GLU A 42 5.46 -8.27 -9.60
CA GLU A 42 6.30 -8.94 -8.62
C GLU A 42 7.49 -8.07 -8.22
N ASP A 43 8.10 -7.42 -9.21
CA ASP A 43 9.15 -6.43 -8.98
C ASP A 43 8.63 -5.24 -8.15
N ALA A 44 7.44 -4.71 -8.47
CA ALA A 44 6.81 -3.65 -7.71
C ALA A 44 6.59 -4.02 -6.24
N TYR A 45 6.15 -5.26 -5.99
CA TYR A 45 5.95 -5.80 -4.65
C TYR A 45 7.29 -5.92 -3.89
N ASN A 46 8.32 -6.49 -4.52
CA ASN A 46 9.64 -6.64 -3.89
C ASN A 46 10.29 -5.30 -3.59
N GLN A 47 10.19 -4.33 -4.51
CA GLN A 47 10.69 -2.97 -4.29
C GLN A 47 9.98 -2.30 -3.11
N MET A 48 8.67 -2.46 -2.97
CA MET A 48 7.90 -1.91 -1.85
C MET A 48 8.39 -2.48 -0.50
N PHE A 49 8.56 -3.81 -0.37
CA PHE A 49 9.09 -4.41 0.87
C PHE A 49 10.57 -4.10 1.14
N SER A 50 11.32 -3.69 0.11
CA SER A 50 12.71 -3.27 0.29
C SER A 50 12.85 -1.87 0.88
N LYS A 51 11.77 -1.07 0.93
CA LYS A 51 11.78 0.26 1.54
C LYS A 51 11.76 0.12 3.07
N GLU A 52 12.71 0.78 3.75
CA GLU A 52 12.76 0.85 5.23
C GLU A 52 11.45 1.41 5.83
N GLU A 53 10.70 2.19 5.06
CA GLU A 53 9.41 2.75 5.45
C GLU A 53 8.31 1.69 5.64
N HIS A 54 8.53 0.47 5.14
CA HIS A 54 7.58 -0.63 5.11
C HIS A 54 8.08 -1.88 5.83
N SER A 55 9.34 -1.89 6.29
CA SER A 55 9.94 -3.07 6.94
C SER A 55 9.28 -3.45 8.27
N ASP A 56 8.74 -2.47 9.00
CA ASP A 56 8.07 -2.66 10.29
C ASP A 56 6.54 -2.67 10.18
N LYS A 57 6.00 -2.63 8.96
CA LYS A 57 4.55 -2.61 8.73
C LYS A 57 4.02 -4.02 8.52
N ASP A 58 2.96 -4.34 9.25
CA ASP A 58 2.20 -5.56 9.06
C ASP A 58 1.02 -5.24 8.12
N PHE A 59 1.11 -5.71 6.89
CA PHE A 59 0.08 -5.45 5.87
C PHE A 59 -0.94 -6.57 5.85
N ASP A 60 -2.23 -6.24 5.87
CA ASP A 60 -3.29 -7.26 5.83
C ASP A 60 -3.44 -7.86 4.42
N GLN A 61 -3.88 -7.05 3.46
CA GLN A 61 -4.07 -7.45 2.07
C GLN A 61 -3.55 -6.34 1.15
N LEU A 62 -2.49 -6.65 0.40
CA LEU A 62 -1.92 -5.76 -0.61
C LEU A 62 -2.46 -6.08 -2.00
N VAL A 63 -2.82 -5.04 -2.74
CA VAL A 63 -3.28 -5.10 -4.13
C VAL A 63 -2.36 -4.25 -4.98
N VAL A 64 -1.73 -4.89 -5.98
CA VAL A 64 -0.83 -4.22 -6.93
C VAL A 64 -1.54 -4.02 -8.27
N LEU A 65 -1.74 -2.77 -8.65
CA LEU A 65 -2.39 -2.38 -9.91
C LEU A 65 -1.39 -1.67 -10.82
N GLU A 66 -1.44 -2.01 -12.11
CA GLU A 66 -0.70 -1.29 -13.14
C GLU A 66 -1.50 -0.06 -13.56
N VAL A 67 -0.83 1.09 -13.64
CA VAL A 67 -1.40 2.34 -14.14
C VAL A 67 -1.17 2.38 -15.65
N VAL A 68 -2.27 2.35 -16.41
CA VAL A 68 -2.29 2.34 -17.88
C VAL A 68 -2.50 3.74 -18.43
#